data_AF-A0A920VZU8-F1
#
_entry.id   AF-A0A920VZU8-F1
#
_cell.length_a   1.000
_cell.length_b   1.000
_cell.length_c   1.000
_cell.angle_alpha   90.00
_cell.angle_beta   90.00
_cell.angle_gamma   90.00
#
_symmetry.space_group_name_H-M   'P 1'
#
loop_
_entity.id
_entity.type
_entity.pdbx_description
1 polymer ?
#
loop_
_entity_poly.entity_id
_entity_poly.type
_entity_poly.pdbx_seq_one_letter_code
_entity_poly.pdbx_strand_id
1 'polypeptide(L)'
;MHEYARGITSIASLIGQTKNPYDIRRAPGGSSGGTAAAVAASFGAVGMGSDTCGSIRIPSAYNNLIGLRPSKGLSSIHGIMPLSHTQDTGGPLARNVEDLAIVLDLTVGYDGNDAATAVMQTYRHQIFSIHWNHFN
;
A
#
# COMPACT_ATOMS: atom_id res chain seq x y z
N MET A 1 -3.76 10.57 -5.56
CA MET A 1 -4.58 10.00 -4.48
C MET A 1 -5.94 10.67 -4.46
N HIS A 2 -6.92 10.15 -3.71
CA HIS A 2 -8.10 10.95 -3.33
C HIS A 2 -7.68 11.98 -2.27
N GLU A 3 -8.19 13.21 -2.36
CA GLU A 3 -7.80 14.29 -1.44
C GLU A 3 -8.02 13.88 0.03
N TYR A 4 -7.02 14.14 0.90
CA TYR A 4 -6.97 13.71 2.30
C TYR A 4 -7.26 12.21 2.54
N ALA A 5 -6.99 11.36 1.56
CA ALA A 5 -7.33 9.93 1.56
C ALA A 5 -8.84 9.63 1.71
N ARG A 6 -9.70 10.64 1.53
CA ARG A 6 -11.12 10.58 1.90
C ARG A 6 -12.02 10.28 0.72
N GLY A 7 -11.83 9.12 0.10
CA GLY A 7 -12.69 8.62 -0.96
C GLY A 7 -12.06 7.49 -1.77
N ILE A 8 -12.90 6.79 -2.52
CA ILE A 8 -12.54 5.52 -3.18
C ILE A 8 -12.42 5.60 -4.71
N THR A 9 -12.34 6.81 -5.27
CA THR A 9 -12.33 7.04 -6.73
C THR A 9 -11.13 7.84 -7.23
N SER A 10 -10.20 8.19 -6.34
CA SER A 10 -8.98 8.98 -6.61
C SER A 10 -9.21 10.25 -7.44
N ILE A 11 -10.08 11.12 -6.93
CA ILE A 11 -10.33 12.47 -7.44
C ILE A 11 -9.59 13.46 -6.54
N ALA A 12 -8.89 14.41 -7.14
CA ALA A 12 -8.25 15.52 -6.45
C ALA A 12 -8.63 16.86 -7.11
N SER A 13 -8.88 17.88 -6.31
CA SER A 13 -9.22 19.23 -6.79
C SER A 13 -8.15 19.84 -7.69
N LEU A 14 -6.87 19.63 -7.36
CA LEU A 14 -5.73 20.21 -8.08
C LEU A 14 -5.45 19.57 -9.46
N ILE A 15 -5.54 18.25 -9.55
CA ILE A 15 -5.06 17.48 -10.72
C ILE A 15 -6.15 16.62 -11.39
N GLY A 16 -7.38 16.69 -10.89
CA GLY A 16 -8.50 15.90 -11.38
C GLY A 16 -8.46 14.43 -10.96
N GLN A 17 -9.07 13.57 -11.77
CA GLN A 17 -9.25 12.15 -11.48
C GLN A 17 -8.14 11.30 -12.12
N THR A 18 -7.54 10.40 -11.34
CA THR A 18 -6.73 9.30 -11.90
C THR A 18 -7.63 8.37 -12.70
N LYS A 19 -7.20 7.95 -13.90
CA LYS A 19 -7.97 7.03 -14.75
C LYS A 19 -7.49 5.59 -14.60
N ASN A 20 -8.39 4.63 -14.71
CA ASN A 20 -8.04 3.21 -14.73
C ASN A 20 -7.35 2.85 -16.07
N PRO A 21 -6.16 2.20 -16.06
CA PRO A 21 -5.42 1.87 -17.27
C PRO A 21 -6.11 0.80 -18.14
N TYR A 22 -7.01 -0.02 -17.59
CA TYR A 22 -7.76 -1.02 -18.36
C TYR A 22 -9.01 -0.46 -19.05
N ASP A 23 -9.61 0.61 -18.51
CA ASP A 23 -10.71 1.35 -19.14
C ASP A 23 -10.76 2.77 -18.57
N ILE A 24 -10.38 3.76 -19.36
CA ILE A 24 -10.26 5.17 -18.94
C ILE A 24 -11.58 5.82 -18.51
N ARG A 25 -12.72 5.15 -18.73
CA ARG A 25 -14.06 5.60 -18.29
C ARG A 25 -14.41 5.10 -16.88
N ARG A 26 -13.61 4.19 -16.31
CA ARG A 26 -13.82 3.61 -14.98
C ARG A 26 -12.92 4.28 -13.95
N ALA A 27 -13.40 4.33 -12.70
CA ALA A 27 -12.56 4.73 -11.58
C ALA A 27 -11.41 3.71 -11.39
N PRO A 28 -10.24 4.14 -10.91
CA PRO A 28 -9.12 3.26 -10.57
C PRO A 28 -9.23 2.73 -9.12
N GLY A 29 -10.34 2.97 -8.43
CA GLY A 29 -10.43 2.78 -6.99
C GLY A 29 -9.71 3.91 -6.22
N GLY A 30 -9.57 3.76 -4.91
CA GLY A 30 -8.91 4.78 -4.10
C GLY A 30 -8.91 4.49 -2.61
N SER A 31 -8.20 5.29 -1.80
CA SER A 31 -7.57 6.56 -2.20
C SER A 31 -6.23 6.41 -2.94
N SER A 32 -5.53 5.28 -2.82
CA SER A 32 -4.25 4.99 -3.50
C SER A 32 -4.40 4.56 -4.97
N GLY A 33 -5.45 5.00 -5.66
CA GLY A 33 -5.72 4.66 -7.07
C GLY A 33 -4.64 5.18 -8.03
N GLY A 34 -3.96 6.28 -7.72
CA GLY A 34 -2.79 6.76 -8.48
C GLY A 34 -1.66 5.74 -8.51
N THR A 35 -1.28 5.23 -7.32
CA THR A 35 -0.26 4.19 -7.18
C THR A 35 -0.67 2.92 -7.91
N ALA A 36 -1.90 2.44 -7.71
CA ALA A 36 -2.37 1.21 -8.35
C ALA A 36 -2.44 1.34 -9.87
N ALA A 37 -2.94 2.46 -10.40
CA ALA A 37 -2.96 2.72 -11.84
C ALA A 37 -1.54 2.75 -12.42
N ALA A 38 -0.57 3.37 -11.72
CA ALA A 38 0.82 3.42 -12.17
C ALA A 38 1.48 2.03 -12.21
N VAL A 39 1.27 1.20 -11.18
CA VAL A 39 1.81 -0.17 -11.15
C VAL A 39 1.14 -1.04 -12.21
N ALA A 40 -0.18 -0.94 -12.40
CA ALA A 40 -0.87 -1.68 -13.45
C ALA A 40 -0.46 -1.24 -14.86
N ALA A 41 -0.17 0.05 -15.06
CA ALA A 41 0.37 0.59 -16.31
C ALA A 41 1.89 0.37 -16.49
N SER A 42 2.54 -0.38 -15.60
CA SER A 42 3.98 -0.67 -15.62
C SER A 42 4.91 0.56 -15.50
N PHE A 43 4.44 1.65 -14.91
CA PHE A 43 5.30 2.79 -14.53
C PHE A 43 6.12 2.52 -13.26
N GLY A 44 5.76 1.46 -12.51
CA GLY A 44 6.53 0.95 -11.37
C GLY A 44 6.42 -0.56 -11.27
N ALA A 45 7.43 -1.19 -10.67
CA ALA A 45 7.40 -2.62 -10.34
C ALA A 45 6.41 -2.90 -9.19
N VAL A 46 6.44 -2.02 -8.19
CA VAL A 46 5.67 -2.09 -6.93
C VAL A 46 5.19 -0.70 -6.55
N GLY A 47 4.25 -0.62 -5.63
CA GLY A 47 3.78 0.65 -5.09
C GLY A 47 3.42 0.56 -3.61
N MET A 48 3.47 1.70 -2.93
CA MET A 48 2.97 1.84 -1.57
C MET A 48 1.68 2.66 -1.55
N GLY A 49 0.78 2.28 -0.66
CA GLY A 49 -0.45 3.01 -0.36
C GLY A 49 -0.68 3.11 1.15
N SER A 50 -1.74 3.83 1.51
CA SER A 50 -2.30 3.81 2.86
C SER A 50 -3.68 3.18 2.84
N ASP A 51 -4.09 2.52 3.92
CA ASP A 51 -5.40 1.86 4.03
C ASP A 51 -6.04 2.08 5.40
N THR A 52 -6.99 3.02 5.43
CA THR A 52 -7.90 3.25 6.55
C THR A 52 -9.18 2.43 6.40
N CYS A 53 -9.86 2.58 5.25
CA CYS A 53 -11.17 1.98 4.96
C CYS A 53 -11.18 1.14 3.68
N GLY A 54 -10.03 0.77 3.15
CA GLY A 54 -9.88 0.02 1.89
C GLY A 54 -8.92 0.64 0.88
N SER A 55 -8.16 1.67 1.26
CA SER A 55 -7.42 2.50 0.31
C SER A 55 -6.24 1.82 -0.38
N ILE A 56 -5.80 0.62 0.05
CA ILE A 56 -4.89 -0.26 -0.70
C ILE A 56 -5.71 -1.33 -1.44
N ARG A 57 -6.66 -1.96 -0.75
CA ARG A 57 -7.41 -3.13 -1.24
C ARG A 57 -8.35 -2.80 -2.40
N ILE A 58 -9.10 -1.70 -2.29
CA ILE A 58 -10.05 -1.24 -3.32
C ILE A 58 -9.34 -0.93 -4.63
N PRO A 59 -8.30 -0.06 -4.68
CA PRO A 59 -7.61 0.20 -5.93
C PRO A 59 -6.85 -1.01 -6.46
N SER A 60 -6.35 -1.92 -5.60
CA SER A 60 -5.74 -3.16 -6.08
C SER A 60 -6.73 -4.05 -6.83
N ALA A 61 -7.95 -4.23 -6.28
CA ALA A 61 -9.03 -4.97 -6.93
C ALA A 61 -9.44 -4.35 -8.28
N TYR A 62 -9.42 -3.02 -8.39
CA TYR A 62 -9.85 -2.31 -9.61
C TYR A 62 -8.79 -2.33 -10.72
N ASN A 63 -7.51 -2.55 -10.37
CA ASN A 63 -6.40 -2.51 -11.32
C ASN A 63 -5.70 -3.87 -11.49
N ASN A 64 -6.38 -4.97 -11.15
CA ASN A 64 -5.85 -6.33 -11.27
C ASN A 64 -4.47 -6.49 -10.58
N LEU A 65 -4.38 -6.01 -9.34
CA LEU A 65 -3.18 -6.08 -8.52
C LEU A 65 -3.47 -6.83 -7.22
N ILE A 66 -2.39 -7.28 -6.59
CA ILE A 66 -2.39 -7.80 -5.23
C ILE A 66 -2.07 -6.62 -4.31
N GLY A 67 -2.90 -6.39 -3.30
CA GLY A 67 -2.70 -5.32 -2.33
C GLY A 67 -2.90 -5.85 -0.93
N LEU A 68 -1.95 -5.54 -0.04
CA LEU A 68 -1.96 -6.01 1.34
C LEU A 68 -2.07 -4.85 2.31
N ARG A 69 -3.10 -4.90 3.15
CA ARG A 69 -3.24 -4.05 4.33
C ARG A 69 -2.60 -4.79 5.52
N PRO A 70 -1.46 -4.33 6.06
CA PRO A 70 -0.83 -5.00 7.19
C PRO A 70 -1.67 -4.93 8.46
N SER A 71 -1.34 -5.81 9.42
CA SER A 71 -1.75 -5.62 10.81
C SER A 71 -1.22 -4.27 11.31
N LYS A 72 -2.03 -3.54 12.08
CA LYS A 72 -1.61 -2.25 12.63
C LYS A 72 -0.39 -2.44 13.54
N GLY A 73 0.61 -1.57 13.40
CA GLY A 73 1.86 -1.64 14.13
C GLY A 73 2.90 -2.57 13.50
N LEU A 74 2.57 -3.31 12.44
CA LEU A 74 3.55 -4.13 11.73
C LEU A 74 4.58 -3.27 10.98
N SER A 75 4.10 -2.21 10.32
CA SER A 75 4.88 -1.19 9.62
C SER A 75 4.56 0.17 10.20
N SER A 76 5.58 1.02 10.36
CA SER A 76 5.40 2.40 10.84
C SER A 76 4.51 3.21 9.89
N ILE A 77 3.68 4.08 10.47
CA ILE A 77 2.95 5.13 9.74
C ILE A 77 3.57 6.52 9.95
N HIS A 78 4.74 6.61 10.59
CA HIS A 78 5.43 7.88 10.76
C HIS A 78 5.70 8.55 9.39
N GLY A 79 5.34 9.83 9.26
CA GLY A 79 5.43 10.57 8.00
C GLY A 79 4.28 10.35 7.02
N ILE A 80 3.35 9.43 7.28
CA ILE A 80 2.10 9.30 6.50
C ILE A 80 1.11 10.38 6.97
N MET A 81 0.55 11.15 6.02
CA MET A 81 -0.50 12.12 6.34
C MET A 81 -1.73 11.39 6.92
N PRO A 82 -2.19 11.75 8.13
CA PRO A 82 -3.22 10.98 8.83
C PRO A 82 -4.62 11.23 8.25
N LEU A 83 -5.42 10.16 8.19
CA LEU A 83 -6.88 10.23 8.08
C LEU A 83 -7.54 9.76 9.38
N SER A 84 -7.03 8.69 9.99
CA SER A 84 -7.48 8.15 11.27
C SER A 84 -6.35 7.44 11.99
N HIS A 85 -5.81 8.05 13.04
CA HIS A 85 -4.72 7.48 13.86
C HIS A 85 -5.05 6.09 14.42
N THR A 86 -6.33 5.73 14.56
CA THR A 86 -6.74 4.42 15.06
C THR A 86 -6.75 3.34 13.99
N GLN A 87 -6.90 3.70 12.70
CA GLN A 87 -7.16 2.75 11.61
C GLN A 87 -6.13 2.78 10.47
N ASP A 88 -5.36 3.86 10.35
CA ASP A 88 -4.37 4.04 9.28
C ASP A 88 -3.28 2.96 9.33
N THR A 89 -2.93 2.48 8.15
CA THR A 89 -1.81 1.56 7.91
C THR A 89 -1.17 1.93 6.58
N GLY A 90 0.15 1.78 6.47
CA GLY A 90 0.86 1.81 5.19
C GLY A 90 1.09 0.37 4.70
N GLY A 91 1.06 0.12 3.39
CA GLY A 91 1.30 -1.21 2.86
C GLY A 91 1.48 -1.28 1.35
N PRO A 92 2.00 -2.41 0.84
CA PRO A 92 2.35 -2.57 -0.56
C PRO A 92 1.17 -3.01 -1.44
N LEU A 93 1.33 -2.74 -2.74
CA LEU A 93 0.59 -3.34 -3.83
C LEU A 93 1.54 -3.67 -5.00
N ALA A 94 1.32 -4.80 -5.66
CA ALA A 94 2.18 -5.31 -6.74
C ALA A 94 1.40 -6.23 -7.71
N ARG A 95 2.04 -6.64 -8.81
CA ARG A 95 1.46 -7.54 -9.82
C ARG A 95 1.58 -9.03 -9.46
N ASN A 96 2.47 -9.38 -8.53
CA ASN A 96 2.68 -10.74 -8.06
C ASN A 96 2.93 -10.74 -6.54
N VAL A 97 2.81 -11.92 -5.92
CA VAL A 97 2.92 -12.08 -4.45
C VAL A 97 4.36 -11.92 -3.97
N GLU A 98 5.33 -12.35 -4.78
CA GLU A 98 6.76 -12.28 -4.47
C GLU A 98 7.23 -10.84 -4.25
N ASP A 99 6.99 -9.96 -5.23
CA ASP A 99 7.31 -8.54 -5.13
C ASP A 99 6.58 -7.87 -3.96
N LEU A 100 5.32 -8.24 -3.73
CA LEU A 100 4.54 -7.73 -2.60
C LEU A 100 5.17 -8.13 -1.26
N ALA A 101 5.61 -9.39 -1.13
CA ALA A 101 6.23 -9.92 0.08
C ALA A 101 7.60 -9.27 0.34
N ILE A 102 8.42 -9.11 -0.71
CA ILE A 102 9.72 -8.42 -0.63
C ILE A 102 9.51 -6.99 -0.10
N VAL A 103 8.56 -6.23 -0.67
CA VAL A 103 8.33 -4.85 -0.22
C VAL A 103 7.76 -4.79 1.20
N LEU A 104 6.85 -5.70 1.55
CA LEU A 104 6.33 -5.75 2.92
C LEU A 104 7.46 -5.97 3.93
N ASP A 105 8.32 -6.95 3.67
CA ASP A 105 9.45 -7.29 4.54
C ASP A 105 10.39 -6.11 4.76
N LEU A 106 10.59 -5.26 3.74
CA LEU A 106 11.40 -4.05 3.88
C LEU A 106 10.79 -2.98 4.81
N THR A 107 9.48 -3.02 5.08
CA THR A 107 8.81 -2.00 5.91
C THR A 107 8.43 -2.51 7.30
N VAL A 108 8.58 -3.80 7.59
CA VAL A 108 8.21 -4.36 8.90
C VAL A 108 9.25 -3.99 9.95
N GLY A 109 8.82 -3.56 11.13
CA GLY A 109 9.72 -3.33 12.25
C GLY A 109 9.26 -2.28 13.25
N TYR A 110 10.03 -2.19 14.35
CA TYR A 110 9.85 -1.16 15.37
C TYR A 110 10.39 0.18 14.90
N ASP A 111 9.60 1.23 15.09
CA ASP A 111 9.96 2.63 14.90
C ASP A 111 9.62 3.42 16.17
N GLY A 112 10.62 4.03 16.79
CA GLY A 112 10.45 4.84 18.01
C GLY A 112 9.56 6.07 17.81
N ASN A 113 9.31 6.48 16.56
CA ASN A 113 8.42 7.61 16.24
C ASN A 113 6.97 7.18 15.98
N ASP A 114 6.66 5.88 16.03
CA ASP A 114 5.31 5.35 15.93
C ASP A 114 5.04 4.34 17.07
N ALA A 115 4.33 4.81 18.10
CA ALA A 115 3.99 4.01 19.26
C ALA A 115 3.20 2.72 18.92
N ALA A 116 2.49 2.67 17.78
CA ALA A 116 1.79 1.46 17.37
C ALA A 116 2.76 0.31 17.04
N THR A 117 3.99 0.64 16.61
CA THR A 117 5.01 -0.37 16.29
C THR A 117 5.69 -0.96 17.52
N ALA A 118 5.37 -0.52 18.74
CA ALA A 118 5.90 -1.11 19.97
C ALA A 118 5.62 -2.62 20.08
N VAL A 119 4.57 -3.13 19.42
CA VAL A 119 4.28 -4.57 19.30
C VAL A 119 5.40 -5.35 18.59
N MET A 120 6.23 -4.65 17.81
CA MET A 120 7.38 -5.19 17.08
C MET A 120 8.71 -4.97 17.81
N GLN A 121 8.73 -4.38 19.01
CA GLN A 121 9.96 -4.01 19.71
C GLN A 121 10.86 -5.22 20.06
N THR A 122 10.26 -6.38 20.32
CA THR A 122 10.99 -7.63 20.57
C THR A 122 11.17 -8.48 19.30
N TYR A 123 10.60 -8.05 18.17
CA TYR A 123 10.73 -8.75 16.91
C TYR A 123 12.14 -8.56 16.37
N ARG A 124 12.90 -9.66 16.30
CA ARG A 124 14.17 -9.66 15.58
C ARG A 124 13.88 -9.82 14.10
N HIS A 125 13.83 -8.70 13.39
CA HIS A 125 13.74 -8.68 11.94
C HIS A 125 15.01 -9.29 11.35
N GLN A 126 14.96 -10.57 11.03
CA GLN A 126 15.79 -11.09 9.96
C GLN A 126 15.04 -10.67 8.72
N ILE A 127 15.61 -9.78 7.89
CA ILE A 127 15.15 -9.64 6.50
C ILE A 127 14.95 -11.07 6.03
N PHE A 128 13.76 -11.41 5.53
CA PHE A 128 13.56 -12.72 4.96
C PHE A 128 14.60 -12.83 3.83
N SER A 129 15.75 -13.43 4.16
CA SER A 129 16.55 -14.20 3.23
C SER A 129 15.64 -15.35 2.90
N ILE A 130 14.65 -15.07 2.05
CA ILE A 130 13.84 -16.08 1.40
C ILE A 130 14.92 -16.99 0.82
N HIS A 131 15.03 -18.17 1.41
CA HIS A 131 15.82 -19.24 0.84
C HIS A 131 15.10 -19.59 -0.47
N TRP A 132 15.38 -18.83 -1.52
CA TRP A 132 14.84 -18.95 -2.88
C TRP A 132 15.33 -20.24 -3.57
N ASN A 133 15.96 -21.16 -2.85
CA ASN A 133 16.49 -22.42 -3.37
C ASN A 133 15.40 -23.46 -3.72
N HIS A 134 14.11 -23.12 -3.64
CA HIS A 134 13.00 -24.06 -3.86
C HIS A 134 12.00 -23.64 -4.96
N PHE A 135 12.29 -22.60 -5.73
CA PHE A 135 11.47 -22.20 -6.89
C PHE A 135 12.29 -22.17 -8.20
N ASN A 136 12.94 -23.29 -8.53
CA ASN A 136 13.44 -23.61 -9.88
C ASN A 136 12.99 -25.00 -10.26
#